data_AF-A0A347WB31-F1
#
_entry.id   AF-A0A347WB31-F1
#
_cell.length_a   1.000
_cell.length_b   1.000
_cell.length_c   1.000
_cell.angle_alpha   90.00
_cell.angle_beta   90.00
_cell.angle_gamma   90.00
#
_symmetry.space_group_name_H-M   'P 1'
#
loop_
_entity.id
_entity.type
_entity.pdbx_description
1 polymer ?
#
loop_
_entity_poly.entity_id
_entity_poly.type
_entity_poly.pdbx_seq_one_letter_code
_entity_poly.pdbx_strand_id
1 'polypeptide(L)' 'MSNVTTSGPDAQGKFSLEVNIGGLTGTISGFSSKMEGEDYAVSLLRRVKELAKADGLK' A
#
# COMPACT_ATOMS: atom_id res chain seq x y z
N MET A 1 -13.61 -2.00 -0.55
CA MET A 1 -13.06 -0.97 0.35
C MET A 1 -11.55 -1.06 0.21
N SER A 2 -10.85 0.02 -0.17
CA SER A 2 -9.39 -0.04 -0.30
C SER A 2 -8.76 0.02 1.09
N ASN A 3 -8.02 -1.01 1.47
CA ASN A 3 -7.33 -1.08 2.76
C ASN A 3 -5.84 -1.32 2.51
N VAL A 4 -5.00 -0.70 3.32
CA VAL A 4 -3.56 -0.92 3.31
C VAL A 4 -3.07 -1.03 4.74
N THR A 5 -2.26 -2.03 5.04
CA THR A 5 -1.80 -2.30 6.41
C THR A 5 -0.31 -2.61 6.39
N THR A 6 0.45 -1.87 7.19
CA THR A 6 1.89 -2.12 7.37
C THR A 6 2.09 -3.16 8.47
N SER A 7 2.84 -4.22 8.18
CA SER A 7 3.20 -5.30 9.10
C SER A 7 4.72 -5.44 9.25
N GLY A 8 5.17 -6.06 10.35
CA GLY A 8 6.58 -6.26 10.67
C GLY A 8 7.06 -5.52 11.93
N PRO A 9 8.39 -5.46 12.16
CA PRO A 9 9.43 -5.95 11.27
C PRO A 9 9.53 -7.48 11.22
N ASP A 10 10.03 -8.02 10.11
CA ASP A 10 10.41 -9.43 9.97
C ASP A 10 11.77 -9.74 10.63
N ALA A 11 12.24 -10.98 10.49
CA ALA A 11 13.52 -11.43 11.04
C ALA A 11 14.75 -10.65 10.49
N GLN A 12 14.59 -9.94 9.37
CA GLN A 12 15.63 -9.09 8.75
C GLN A 12 15.47 -7.61 9.12
N GLY A 13 14.53 -7.27 10.00
CA GLY A 13 14.24 -5.89 10.37
C GLY A 13 13.45 -5.12 9.31
N LYS A 14 12.80 -5.81 8.36
CA LYS A 14 12.07 -5.18 7.26
C LYS A 14 10.57 -5.18 7.49
N PHE A 15 9.92 -4.11 7.05
CA PHE A 15 8.48 -3.95 7.08
C PHE A 15 7.87 -4.33 5.73
N SER A 16 6.63 -4.79 5.78
CA SER A 16 5.83 -5.13 4.61
C SER A 16 4.52 -4.35 4.62
N LEU A 17 3.97 -4.13 3.44
CA LEU A 17 2.72 -3.44 3.21
C LEU A 17 1.75 -4.39 2.51
N GLU A 18 0.70 -4.77 3.21
CA GLU A 18 -0.41 -5.52 2.64
C GLU A 18 -1.39 -4.54 2.01
N VAL A 19 -1.70 -4.76 0.73
CA VAL A 19 -2.55 -3.90 -0.09
C VAL A 19 -3.78 -4.69 -0.49
N ASN A 20 -4.97 -4.12 -0.27
CA ASN A 20 -6.23 -4.60 -0.82
C ASN A 20 -6.94 -3.43 -1.52
N ILE A 21 -7.00 -3.44 -2.84
CA ILE A 21 -7.60 -2.37 -3.65
C ILE A 21 -8.56 -3.00 -4.65
N GLY A 22 -9.86 -2.73 -4.53
CA GLY A 22 -10.85 -3.17 -5.51
C GLY A 22 -10.90 -4.69 -5.72
N GLY A 23 -10.53 -5.49 -4.71
CA GLY A 23 -10.44 -6.95 -4.82
C GLY A 23 -9.06 -7.48 -5.25
N LEU A 24 -8.13 -6.61 -5.64
CA LEU A 24 -6.73 -6.96 -5.86
C LEU A 24 -6.00 -6.95 -4.53
N THR A 25 -5.39 -8.08 -4.17
CA THR A 25 -4.57 -8.22 -2.97
C THR A 25 -3.12 -8.44 -3.35
N GLY A 26 -2.21 -7.84 -2.58
CA GLY A 26 -0.77 -7.99 -2.78
C GLY A 26 0.04 -7.53 -1.58
N THR A 27 1.30 -7.95 -1.53
CA THR A 27 2.23 -7.57 -0.46
C THR A 27 3.46 -6.91 -1.08
N ILE A 28 3.84 -5.76 -0.55
CA ILE A 28 5.06 -5.04 -0.91
C ILE A 28 5.99 -5.09 0.29
N SER A 29 7.13 -5.74 0.17
CA SER A 29 8.07 -5.97 1.28
C SER A 29 9.38 -5.20 1.08
N GLY A 30 10.12 -4.99 2.18
CA GLY A 30 11.48 -4.47 2.14
C GLY A 30 11.65 -3.05 2.68
N PHE A 31 10.60 -2.45 3.25
CA PHE A 31 10.67 -1.14 3.87
C PHE A 31 11.60 -1.17 5.09
N SER A 32 12.44 -0.15 5.25
CA SER A 32 13.41 -0.04 6.35
C SER A 32 12.79 0.53 7.62
N SER A 33 11.58 1.10 7.53
CA SER A 33 10.80 1.55 8.69
C SER A 33 9.30 1.42 8.45
N LYS A 34 8.52 1.38 9.53
CA LYS A 34 7.06 1.42 9.46
C LYS A 34 6.54 2.68 8.75
N MET A 35 7.14 3.84 9.07
CA MET A 35 6.80 5.14 8.49
C MET A 35 6.99 5.15 6.97
N GLU A 36 8.09 4.58 6.48
CA GLU A 36 8.35 4.46 5.03
C GLU A 36 7.26 3.64 4.32
N GLY A 37 6.83 2.53 4.93
CA GLY A 37 5.72 1.73 4.41
C GLY A 37 4.38 2.48 4.40
N GLU A 38 4.11 3.26 5.44
CA GLU A 38 2.88 4.08 5.56
C GLU A 38 2.88 5.25 4.55
N ASP A 39 3.99 5.96 4.37
CA ASP A 39 4.13 7.02 3.37
C ASP A 39 3.95 6.49 1.94
N TYR A 40 4.47 5.30 1.68
CA TYR A 40 4.24 4.60 0.41
C TYR A 40 2.77 4.25 0.23
N ALA A 41 2.09 3.76 1.28
CA ALA A 41 0.67 3.43 1.26
C ALA A 41 -0.21 4.63 0.88
N VAL A 42 0.03 5.78 1.50
CA VAL A 42 -0.69 7.03 1.21
C VAL A 42 -0.50 7.44 -0.25
N SER A 43 0.74 7.38 -0.74
CA SER A 43 1.09 7.71 -2.12
C SER A 43 0.43 6.76 -3.12
N LEU A 44 0.43 5.46 -2.82
CA LEU A 44 -0.22 4.42 -3.64
C LEU A 44 -1.73 4.65 -3.75
N LEU A 45 -2.41 4.85 -2.62
CA LEU A 45 -3.85 5.10 -2.60
C LEU A 45 -4.24 6.38 -3.36
N ARG A 46 -3.42 7.43 -3.25
CA ARG A 46 -3.60 8.65 -4.04
C ARG A 46 -3.50 8.36 -5.54
N ARG A 47 -2.46 7.62 -5.96
CA ARG A 47 -2.26 7.27 -7.36
C ARG A 47 -3.40 6.43 -7.93
N VAL A 48 -3.87 5.46 -7.16
CA VAL A 48 -5.03 4.61 -7.52
C VAL A 48 -6.28 5.47 -7.73
N LYS A 49 -6.53 6.43 -6.84
CA LYS A 49 -7.66 7.35 -6.96
C LYS A 49 -7.55 8.25 -8.18
N GLU A 50 -6.34 8.71 -8.52
CA GLU A 50 -6.09 9.51 -9.73
C GLU A 50 -6.35 8.70 -11.00
N LEU A 51 -5.89 7.44 -11.05
CA LEU A 51 -6.12 6.54 -12.19
C LEU A 51 -7.60 6.22 -12.36
N ALA A 52 -8.31 5.89 -11.27
CA ALA A 52 -9.75 5.63 -11.31
C ALA A 52 -10.54 6.82 -11.90
N LYS A 53 -10.17 8.05 -11.54
CA LYS A 53 -10.76 9.27 -12.13
C LYS A 53 -10.47 9.41 -13.62
N ALA A 54 -9.25 9.08 -14.05
CA ALA A 54 -8.87 9.13 -15.47
C ALA A 54 -9.68 8.13 -16.31
N ASP A 55 -10.02 6.98 -15.73
CA ASP A 55 -10.83 5.93 -16.36
C ASP A 55 -12.35 6.21 -16.29
N GLY A 56 -12.77 7.35 -15.73
CA GLY A 56 -14.18 7.73 -15.60
C GLY A 56 -14.95 6.95 -14.52
N LEU A 57 -14.25 6.17 -13.69
CA LEU A 57 -14.82 5.46 -12.56
C LEU A 57 -15.00 6.46 -11.40
N LYS A 58 -16.26 6.68 -11.00
CA LYS A 58 -16.65 7.60 -9.93
C LYS A 58 -16.47 6.98 -8.54
#